data_AF-A0AA38NPT3-F1
#
_entry.id   AF-A0AA38NPT3-F1
#
_cell.length_a   1.000
_cell.length_b   1.000
_cell.length_c   1.000
_cell.angle_alpha   90.00
_cell.angle_beta   90.00
_cell.angle_gamma   90.00
#
_symmetry.space_group_name_H-M   'P 1'
#
loop_
_entity.id
_entity.type
_entity.pdbx_description
1 polymer ?
#
loop_
_entity_poly.entity_id
_entity_poly.type
_entity_poly.pdbx_seq_one_letter_code
_entity_poly.pdbx_strand_id
1 'polypeptide(L)'
;MQKICTAFLAILWAISLAAAQFSFFDQMFGHHEHPHQQQQPPAGGSHSQWAANIDSVSCSQYLCPTFDCVATPHDCPCPDQEDVKCIIPDADEKNVGTVICARGPDACLSVERLIWRLAGH
;
A
#
# COMPACT_ATOMS: atom_id res chain seq x y z
N MET A 1 45.69 24.78 21.89
CA MET A 1 44.87 26.01 21.79
C MET A 1 44.57 26.35 20.32
N GLN A 2 45.54 26.76 19.51
CA GLN A 2 45.32 27.19 18.10
C GLN A 2 44.54 26.20 17.22
N LYS A 3 44.91 24.91 17.26
CA LYS A 3 44.31 23.85 16.41
C LYS A 3 42.85 23.55 16.77
N ILE A 4 42.47 23.78 18.03
CA ILE A 4 41.09 23.56 18.51
C ILE A 4 40.21 24.71 18.05
N CYS A 5 40.70 25.95 18.12
CA CYS A 5 39.98 27.12 17.61
C CYS A 5 39.71 27.04 16.10
N THR A 6 40.68 26.56 15.31
CA THR A 6 40.48 26.40 13.85
C THR A 6 39.48 25.31 13.51
N ALA A 7 39.45 24.20 14.27
CA ALA A 7 38.47 23.14 14.07
C ALA A 7 37.04 23.61 14.43
N PHE A 8 36.89 24.34 15.53
CA PHE A 8 35.60 24.91 15.93
C PHE A 8 35.05 25.91 14.91
N LEU A 9 35.89 26.79 14.37
CA LEU A 9 35.49 27.75 13.34
C LEU A 9 35.09 27.06 12.02
N ALA A 10 35.77 25.98 11.64
CA ALA A 10 35.42 25.20 10.44
C ALA A 10 34.07 24.47 10.59
N ILE A 11 33.78 23.92 11.77
CA ILE A 11 32.52 23.25 12.07
C ILE A 11 31.35 24.24 12.05
N LEU A 12 31.52 25.43 12.65
CA LEU A 12 30.48 26.47 12.65
C LEU A 12 30.16 26.97 11.23
N TRP A 13 31.15 27.06 10.35
CA TRP A 13 30.94 27.38 8.94
C TRP A 13 30.17 26.28 8.20
N ALA A 14 30.49 25.01 8.43
CA ALA A 14 29.82 23.89 7.78
C ALA A 14 28.32 23.78 8.13
N ILE A 15 27.96 24.09 9.38
CA ILE A 15 26.55 24.06 9.84
C ILE A 15 25.70 25.13 9.14
N SER A 16 26.27 26.29 8.83
CA SER A 16 25.56 27.39 8.16
C SER A 16 25.19 27.05 6.70
N LEU A 17 25.99 26.23 6.01
CA LEU A 17 25.69 25.78 4.65
C LEU A 17 24.61 24.68 4.59
N ALA A 18 24.44 23.89 5.66
CA ALA A 18 23.46 22.80 5.70
C ALA A 18 22.01 23.28 5.84
N ALA A 19 21.79 24.47 6.40
CA ALA A 19 20.44 24.99 6.66
C ALA A 19 19.64 25.38 5.40
N ALA A 20 20.31 25.61 4.26
CA ALA A 20 19.65 26.05 3.02
C ALA A 20 19.19 24.89 2.09
N GLN A 21 19.66 23.65 2.31
CA GLN A 21 19.33 22.51 1.44
C GLN A 21 18.00 21.81 1.80
N PHE A 22 17.38 22.13 2.95
CA PHE A 22 16.12 21.50 3.39
C PHE A 22 14.86 22.29 3.01
N SER A 23 14.98 23.36 2.22
CA SER A 23 13.84 24.18 1.76
C SER A 23 12.86 23.42 0.83
N PHE A 24 13.16 22.17 0.47
CA PHE A 24 12.27 21.27 -0.27
C PHE A 24 11.00 20.93 0.51
N PHE A 25 11.11 20.72 1.83
CA PHE A 25 9.98 20.27 2.64
C PHE A 25 8.93 21.39 2.82
N ASP A 26 9.33 22.65 2.99
CA ASP A 26 8.40 23.78 3.08
C ASP A 26 7.55 23.93 1.81
N GLN A 27 8.13 23.67 0.64
CA GLN A 27 7.43 23.77 -0.64
C GLN A 27 6.48 22.58 -0.89
N MET A 28 6.76 21.42 -0.29
CA MET A 28 5.93 20.22 -0.40
C MET A 28 4.76 20.21 0.60
N PHE A 29 4.90 20.84 1.78
CA PHE A 29 3.84 20.92 2.81
C PHE A 29 3.07 22.24 2.81
N GLY A 30 3.58 23.29 2.15
CA GLY A 30 2.98 24.63 2.14
C GLY A 30 1.88 24.87 1.10
N HIS A 31 1.57 23.90 0.22
CA HIS A 31 0.53 24.05 -0.82
C HIS A 31 -0.76 23.33 -0.43
N HIS A 32 -1.58 24.00 0.38
CA HIS A 32 -2.93 23.55 0.73
C HIS A 32 -4.01 24.47 0.13
N GLU A 33 -3.89 24.96 -1.11
CA GLU A 33 -5.02 25.65 -1.78
C GLU A 33 -5.13 25.32 -3.28
N HIS A 34 -6.22 24.59 -3.63
CA HIS A 34 -6.88 24.39 -4.94
C HIS A 34 -6.36 23.35 -5.97
N PRO A 35 -7.21 22.86 -6.90
CA PRO A 35 -8.61 22.40 -6.77
C PRO A 35 -8.82 20.99 -7.39
N HIS A 36 -10.03 20.45 -7.17
CA HIS A 36 -10.59 19.22 -7.74
C HIS A 36 -10.05 18.77 -9.12
N GLN A 37 -9.22 17.72 -9.13
CA GLN A 37 -9.23 16.75 -10.22
C GLN A 37 -9.93 15.49 -9.75
N GLN A 38 -10.96 15.09 -10.50
CA GLN A 38 -11.51 13.74 -10.50
C GLN A 38 -10.40 12.76 -10.88
N GLN A 39 -9.60 12.33 -9.91
CA GLN A 39 -8.87 11.08 -10.01
C GLN A 39 -9.86 10.02 -9.54
N GLN A 40 -10.28 9.15 -10.45
CA GLN A 40 -10.80 7.84 -10.05
C GLN A 40 -9.81 7.30 -9.01
N PRO A 41 -10.27 6.94 -7.80
CA PRO A 41 -9.39 6.34 -6.83
C PRO A 41 -8.71 5.14 -7.50
N PRO A 42 -7.40 4.90 -7.27
CA PRO A 42 -6.81 3.63 -7.64
C PRO A 42 -7.69 2.52 -7.08
N ALA A 43 -7.86 1.44 -7.86
CA ALA A 43 -8.72 0.29 -7.57
C ALA A 43 -8.53 -0.36 -6.19
N GLY A 44 -7.48 0.00 -5.45
CA GLY A 44 -7.38 -0.21 -4.01
C GLY A 44 -7.65 1.10 -3.29
N GLY A 45 -8.80 1.20 -2.61
CA GLY A 45 -9.14 2.37 -1.79
C GLY A 45 -7.95 2.76 -0.90
N SER A 46 -7.50 4.01 -1.00
CA SER A 46 -6.46 4.54 -0.12
C SER A 46 -6.83 4.23 1.33
N HIS A 47 -5.87 3.77 2.14
CA HIS A 47 -6.06 3.44 3.56
C HIS A 47 -6.80 4.55 4.33
N SER A 48 -6.59 5.82 3.94
CA SER A 48 -7.30 6.98 4.48
C SER A 48 -8.80 7.01 4.19
N GLN A 49 -9.23 6.64 2.99
CA GLN A 49 -10.65 6.56 2.62
C GLN A 49 -11.33 5.38 3.31
N TRP A 50 -10.60 4.27 3.46
CA TRP A 50 -11.13 3.11 4.17
C TRP A 50 -11.41 3.43 5.64
N ALA A 51 -10.41 4.00 6.33
CA ALA A 51 -10.52 4.38 7.73
C ALA A 51 -11.64 5.41 8.00
N ALA A 52 -11.89 6.33 7.05
CA ALA A 52 -12.95 7.31 7.19
C ALA A 52 -14.37 6.71 7.08
N ASN A 53 -14.52 5.59 6.38
CA ASN A 53 -15.82 5.03 6.03
C ASN A 53 -16.16 3.75 6.81
N ILE A 54 -15.18 3.11 7.47
CA ILE A 54 -15.37 1.84 8.17
C ILE A 54 -16.47 1.93 9.25
N ASP A 55 -16.51 3.03 10.00
CA ASP A 55 -17.48 3.22 11.08
C ASP A 55 -18.93 3.34 10.59
N SER A 56 -19.13 3.64 9.30
CA SER A 56 -20.45 3.73 8.69
C SER A 56 -21.06 2.37 8.32
N VAL A 57 -20.25 1.30 8.34
CA VAL A 57 -20.67 -0.04 7.92
C VAL A 57 -20.95 -0.92 9.14
N SER A 58 -22.19 -1.41 9.23
CA SER A 58 -22.58 -2.36 10.27
C SER A 58 -22.31 -3.80 9.80
N CYS A 59 -21.21 -4.39 10.27
CA CYS A 59 -20.87 -5.79 9.99
C CYS A 59 -20.47 -6.50 11.29
N SER A 60 -21.03 -7.68 11.56
CA SER A 60 -20.71 -8.52 12.72
C SER A 60 -19.75 -9.67 12.39
N GLN A 61 -19.42 -9.83 11.11
CA GLN A 61 -18.52 -10.86 10.59
C GLN A 61 -17.24 -10.20 10.05
N TYR A 62 -16.64 -10.76 9.01
CA TYR A 62 -15.47 -10.18 8.37
C TYR A 62 -15.91 -9.06 7.42
N LEU A 63 -15.37 -7.86 7.64
CA LEU A 63 -15.56 -6.72 6.75
C LEU A 63 -14.43 -6.65 5.73
N CYS A 64 -14.77 -6.81 4.45
CA CYS A 64 -13.82 -6.74 3.35
C CYS A 64 -13.31 -5.30 3.13
N PRO A 65 -12.14 -5.13 2.48
CA PRO A 65 -11.66 -3.81 2.06
C PRO A 65 -12.62 -3.07 1.11
N THR A 66 -13.44 -3.83 0.37
CA THR A 66 -14.53 -3.35 -0.50
C THR A 66 -15.81 -2.97 0.26
N PHE A 67 -15.81 -3.12 1.59
CA PHE A 67 -16.94 -2.94 2.50
C PHE A 67 -18.06 -3.98 2.42
N ASP A 68 -17.79 -5.14 1.81
CA ASP A 68 -18.68 -6.30 1.89
C ASP A 68 -18.57 -7.00 3.26
N CYS A 69 -19.70 -7.39 3.83
CA CYS A 69 -19.74 -8.17 5.06
C CYS A 69 -19.90 -9.65 4.73
N VAL A 70 -18.86 -10.45 5.03
CA VAL A 70 -18.78 -11.87 4.64
C VAL A 70 -18.41 -12.75 5.82
N ALA A 71 -18.64 -14.07 5.68
CA ALA A 71 -18.38 -15.03 6.76
C ALA A 71 -16.87 -15.17 7.04
N THR A 72 -16.04 -15.20 6.01
CA THR A 72 -14.60 -15.40 6.13
C THR A 72 -13.81 -14.55 5.14
N PRO A 73 -12.50 -14.29 5.38
CA PRO A 73 -11.69 -13.45 4.49
C PRO A 73 -11.62 -13.93 3.03
N HIS A 74 -11.71 -15.25 2.77
CA HIS A 74 -11.64 -15.77 1.41
C HIS A 74 -12.91 -15.51 0.58
N ASP A 75 -14.02 -15.20 1.25
CA ASP A 75 -15.28 -14.86 0.61
C ASP A 75 -15.26 -13.46 -0.03
N CYS A 76 -14.33 -12.59 0.36
CA CYS A 76 -14.27 -11.21 -0.14
C CYS A 76 -14.17 -11.14 -1.68
N PRO A 77 -14.95 -10.29 -2.35
CA PRO A 77 -14.83 -10.11 -3.79
C PRO A 77 -13.53 -9.39 -4.15
N CYS A 78 -13.10 -9.52 -5.40
CA CYS A 78 -12.02 -8.69 -5.92
C CYS A 78 -12.49 -7.24 -6.07
N PRO A 79 -11.64 -6.24 -5.76
CA PRO A 79 -12.02 -4.83 -5.86
C PRO A 79 -12.40 -4.41 -7.29
N ASP A 80 -11.67 -4.94 -8.27
CA ASP A 80 -11.91 -4.73 -9.68
C ASP A 80 -12.81 -5.82 -10.26
N GLN A 81 -13.84 -5.42 -11.02
CA GLN A 81 -14.76 -6.36 -11.66
C GLN A 81 -14.12 -7.17 -12.80
N GLU A 82 -13.03 -6.65 -13.37
CA GLU A 82 -12.26 -7.31 -14.43
C GLU A 82 -11.25 -8.35 -13.90
N ASP A 83 -11.05 -8.37 -12.58
CA ASP A 83 -10.15 -9.31 -11.92
C ASP A 83 -10.90 -10.58 -11.51
N VAL A 84 -10.24 -11.71 -11.69
CA VAL A 84 -10.73 -13.03 -11.25
C VAL A 84 -10.11 -13.39 -9.91
N LYS A 85 -10.90 -14.01 -9.03
CA LYS A 85 -10.44 -14.54 -7.75
C LYS A 85 -9.73 -15.87 -7.95
N CYS A 86 -8.45 -15.93 -7.62
CA CYS A 86 -7.63 -17.14 -7.64
C CYS A 86 -7.42 -17.63 -6.20
N ILE A 87 -7.82 -18.87 -5.90
CA ILE A 87 -7.50 -19.52 -4.63
C ILE A 87 -6.26 -20.37 -4.86
N ILE A 88 -5.16 -20.02 -4.22
CA ILE A 88 -3.96 -20.84 -4.22
C ILE A 88 -4.10 -21.83 -3.06
N PRO A 89 -4.30 -23.13 -3.36
CA PRO A 89 -4.46 -24.13 -2.32
C PRO A 89 -3.16 -24.26 -1.52
N ASP A 90 -3.28 -24.31 -0.20
CA ASP A 90 -2.19 -24.80 0.63
C ASP A 90 -2.05 -26.32 0.43
N ALA A 91 -0.89 -26.88 0.82
CA ALA A 91 -0.47 -28.24 0.43
C ALA A 91 -1.52 -29.35 0.63
N ASP A 92 -2.45 -29.19 1.58
CA ASP A 92 -3.38 -30.23 1.99
C ASP A 92 -4.87 -29.89 1.81
N GLU A 93 -5.25 -28.68 1.38
CA GLU A 93 -6.68 -28.27 1.28
C GLU A 93 -7.02 -27.44 0.03
N LYS A 94 -8.10 -27.82 -0.67
CA LYS A 94 -8.51 -27.21 -1.96
C LYS A 94 -9.29 -25.88 -1.82
N ASN A 95 -9.80 -25.56 -0.63
CA ASN A 95 -10.67 -24.40 -0.38
C ASN A 95 -10.16 -23.50 0.77
N VAL A 96 -9.03 -23.85 1.37
CA VAL A 96 -8.33 -23.02 2.36
C VAL A 96 -6.98 -22.70 1.73
N GLY A 97 -6.73 -21.43 1.50
CA GLY A 97 -5.60 -21.02 0.71
C GLY A 97 -5.48 -19.52 0.56
N THR A 98 -4.36 -19.09 0.01
CA THR A 98 -4.10 -17.66 -0.24
C THR A 98 -4.97 -17.18 -1.41
N VAL A 99 -5.77 -16.14 -1.19
CA VAL A 99 -6.61 -15.53 -2.22
C VAL A 99 -5.86 -14.40 -2.92
N ILE A 100 -5.81 -14.45 -4.25
CA ILE A 100 -5.18 -13.43 -5.10
C ILE A 100 -6.20 -12.99 -6.15
N CYS A 101 -6.34 -11.67 -6.34
CA CYS A 101 -7.07 -11.10 -7.46
C CYS A 101 -6.11 -10.87 -8.62
N ALA A 102 -6.46 -11.40 -9.79
CA ALA A 102 -5.59 -11.36 -10.95
C ALA A 102 -6.37 -11.01 -12.22
N ARG A 103 -5.74 -10.27 -13.13
CA ARG A 103 -6.42 -9.72 -14.30
C ARG A 103 -6.42 -10.67 -15.49
N GLY A 104 -7.63 -11.02 -15.95
CA GLY A 104 -7.82 -11.82 -17.17
C GLY A 104 -7.90 -13.34 -16.94
N PRO A 105 -8.33 -14.10 -17.96
CA PRO A 105 -8.75 -15.50 -17.80
C PRO A 105 -7.62 -16.47 -17.44
N ASP A 106 -6.39 -16.22 -17.90
CA ASP A 106 -5.24 -17.11 -17.67
C ASP A 106 -4.38 -16.70 -16.45
N ALA A 107 -4.83 -15.69 -15.70
CA ALA A 107 -4.04 -15.08 -14.65
C ALA A 107 -3.81 -16.04 -13.47
N CYS A 108 -4.83 -16.81 -13.08
CA CYS A 108 -4.70 -17.81 -12.01
C CYS A 108 -3.68 -18.90 -12.34
N LEU A 109 -3.64 -19.38 -13.60
CA LEU A 109 -2.65 -20.37 -14.05
C LEU A 109 -1.23 -19.82 -13.99
N SER A 110 -1.06 -18.54 -14.28
CA SER A 110 0.24 -17.86 -14.24
C SER A 110 0.74 -17.74 -12.80
N VAL A 111 -0.15 -17.39 -11.87
CA VAL A 111 0.14 -17.31 -10.42
C VAL A 111 0.48 -18.70 -9.87
N GLU A 112 -0.34 -19.71 -10.15
CA GLU A 112 -0.12 -21.08 -9.70
C GLU A 112 1.24 -21.61 -10.19
N ARG A 113 1.56 -21.40 -11.48
CA ARG A 113 2.87 -21.78 -12.04
C ARG A 113 4.04 -21.07 -11.35
N LEU A 114 3.88 -19.80 -10.98
CA LEU A 114 4.92 -19.06 -10.26
C LEU A 114 5.17 -19.67 -8.88
N ILE A 115 4.09 -20.01 -8.18
CA ILE A 115 4.15 -20.57 -6.83
C ILE A 115 4.81 -21.95 -6.86
N TRP A 116 4.45 -22.82 -7.81
CA TRP A 116 5.13 -24.11 -8.01
C TRP A 116 6.63 -23.96 -8.28
N ARG A 117 7.03 -22.97 -9.09
CA ARG A 117 8.45 -22.69 -9.36
C ARG A 117 9.20 -22.23 -8.11
N LEU A 118 8.57 -21.38 -7.29
CA LEU A 118 9.17 -20.90 -6.04
C LEU A 118 9.22 -21.99 -4.96
N ALA A 119 8.27 -22.92 -4.98
CA ALA A 119 8.22 -24.06 -4.07
C ALA A 119 9.30 -25.14 -4.34
N GLY A 120 10.08 -25.01 -5.42
CA GLY A 120 11.28 -25.83 -5.63
C GLY A 120 11.03 -27.26 -6.12
N HIS A 121 10.02 -27.46 -6.97
CA HIS A 121 9.89 -28.66 -7.80
C HIS A 121 10.43 -28.44 -9.22
#